data_AF-A0A2U1MXI4-F1
#
_entry.id   AF-A0A2U1MXI4-F1
#
_cell.length_a   1.000
_cell.length_b   1.000
_cell.length_c   1.000
_cell.angle_alpha   90.00
_cell.angle_beta   90.00
_cell.angle_gamma   90.00
#
_symmetry.space_group_name_H-M   'P 1'
#
loop_
_entity.id
_entity.type
_entity.pdbx_description
1 polymer ?
#
loop_
_entity_poly.entity_id
_entity_poly.type
_entity_poly.pdbx_seq_one_letter_code
_entity_poly.pdbx_strand_id
1 'polypeptide(L)'
;MVTQCHGTSSPLFGRFCRSILSTKHDAAVHPINETESNEFKAFNEKVTQMFRSLSSVESHELLSVSWISKLLEGFLSCQEQFRALLSKNKACLRKHGLETSLSDYFERSLKSLDVCNAIRDGIEEMKLWTKQIDIALRVLNNQKTLGEAQFRRVKRALNDLEMKINDGKESGSNLAQRNRSFNLKKLRYQESEPLTHSQSFTWSVSRSWSASKQLQVIGKNIMLPKRSENIATNGLVLVIYTMSHVLHFVMWALVAAIPCQGRRAQSSFIFPKNHTWGFLMFSLQQRILDEYKKRDRKNTCGLLKEIHGSVSRSWSASKQVQAIGNNIVVPKRSEFIATNGLVLAIYTMSHVLHFVMWALVAAIPCQGRRAQSSFIFPKNHTWGFLMFSLQQRILEEYKKRDRKNTCGLLKEIHGVEMYTRYINGFSDTTKFPLEEEHEGEMKKKNEKLGIVYESLQNGLDPLERQVREVFLEIVRFRMEELDVLARPHE
;
A
#
# COMPACT_ATOMS: atom_id res chain seq x y z
N MET A 1 25.93 58.44 -42.22
CA MET A 1 25.91 57.83 -40.87
C MET A 1 24.73 56.87 -40.84
N VAL A 2 24.87 55.61 -41.28
CA VAL A 2 25.50 54.44 -40.61
C VAL A 2 24.58 53.84 -39.52
N THR A 3 24.03 52.66 -39.87
CA THR A 3 23.64 51.46 -39.08
C THR A 3 22.50 51.54 -38.05
N GLN A 4 21.42 50.75 -38.15
CA GLN A 4 21.23 49.28 -38.03
C GLN A 4 21.10 48.73 -36.58
N CYS A 5 19.96 48.07 -36.36
CA CYS A 5 19.75 46.71 -35.81
C CYS A 5 19.92 46.35 -34.31
N HIS A 6 19.03 45.41 -33.95
CA HIS A 6 19.00 44.45 -32.81
C HIS A 6 18.47 44.99 -31.48
N GLY A 7 17.52 44.36 -30.76
CA GLY A 7 17.04 42.97 -30.76
C GLY A 7 17.52 42.26 -29.50
N THR A 8 16.71 42.20 -28.44
CA THR A 8 16.90 41.35 -27.24
C THR A 8 15.57 41.32 -26.47
N SER A 9 14.75 40.27 -26.62
CA SER A 9 14.73 39.02 -25.84
C SER A 9 14.31 39.19 -24.36
N SER A 10 13.16 38.58 -24.06
CA SER A 10 12.58 38.41 -22.73
C SER A 10 13.47 37.56 -21.81
N PRO A 11 13.37 37.72 -20.47
CA PRO A 11 13.68 36.64 -19.55
C PRO A 11 12.41 36.01 -18.96
N LEU A 12 12.50 34.69 -18.88
CA LEU A 12 11.55 33.72 -18.38
C LEU A 12 11.32 33.79 -16.88
N PHE A 13 10.10 33.39 -16.52
CA PHE A 13 9.67 32.69 -15.31
C PHE A 13 10.77 32.17 -14.36
N GLY A 14 10.68 32.59 -13.10
CA GLY A 14 11.45 32.03 -11.99
C GLY A 14 11.04 32.60 -10.63
N ARG A 15 9.77 32.42 -10.23
CA ARG A 15 9.33 32.77 -8.86
C ARG A 15 9.80 31.69 -7.87
N PHE A 16 11.01 31.89 -7.34
CA PHE A 16 11.43 31.36 -6.05
C PHE A 16 10.65 32.08 -4.94
N CYS A 17 9.69 31.40 -4.31
CA CYS A 17 9.17 31.85 -3.02
C CYS A 17 10.21 31.52 -1.93
N ARG A 18 11.12 32.48 -1.68
CA ARG A 18 11.85 32.54 -0.41
C ARG A 18 10.86 32.97 0.67
N SER A 19 10.57 32.09 1.64
CA SER A 19 9.94 32.50 2.88
C SER A 19 11.02 33.09 3.79
N ILE A 20 10.82 34.36 4.11
CA ILE A 20 11.60 35.20 5.02
C ILE A 20 11.06 34.93 6.44
N LEU A 21 11.99 34.86 7.41
CA LEU A 21 11.81 34.74 8.88
C LEU A 21 11.59 33.33 9.47
N SER A 22 12.71 32.69 9.84
CA SER A 22 12.82 31.99 11.13
C SER A 22 14.27 32.12 11.63
N THR A 23 14.71 33.35 11.85
CA THR A 23 15.90 33.66 12.64
C THR A 23 15.55 33.56 14.12
N LYS A 24 16.38 32.81 14.88
CA LYS A 24 16.33 32.51 16.33
C LYS A 24 15.62 31.21 16.73
N HIS A 25 16.31 30.10 16.55
CA HIS A 25 16.35 29.00 17.53
C HIS A 25 17.72 28.31 17.51
N ASP A 26 18.80 29.08 17.58
CA ASP A 26 20.10 28.55 18.06
C ASP A 26 20.10 28.62 19.58
N ALA A 27 19.37 27.72 20.22
CA ALA A 27 19.66 27.36 21.60
C ALA A 27 20.75 26.28 21.54
N ALA A 28 22.02 26.69 21.62
CA ALA A 28 23.13 25.78 21.85
C ALA A 28 22.94 25.11 23.21
N VAL A 29 22.37 23.90 23.20
CA VAL A 29 22.33 23.04 24.39
C VAL A 29 23.63 22.22 24.38
N HIS A 30 24.50 22.53 25.34
CA HIS A 30 25.74 21.79 25.64
C HIS A 30 25.50 20.28 25.82
N PRO A 31 26.53 19.41 25.63
CA PRO A 31 26.37 17.96 25.69
C PRO A 31 25.87 17.53 27.08
N ILE A 32 24.73 16.85 27.13
CA ILE A 32 24.01 16.42 28.33
C ILE A 32 24.60 15.08 28.83
N ASN A 33 25.91 15.02 29.09
CA ASN A 33 26.57 13.73 29.36
C ASN A 33 26.62 13.33 30.85
N GLU A 34 26.28 14.19 31.80
CA GLU A 34 26.57 13.93 33.23
C GLU A 34 25.35 13.55 34.09
N THR A 35 24.14 13.49 33.53
CA THR A 35 22.90 13.23 34.32
C THR A 35 21.92 12.27 33.63
N GLU A 36 22.40 11.42 32.72
CA GLU A 36 21.58 10.35 32.12
C GLU A 36 21.69 9.06 32.93
N SER A 37 20.56 8.45 33.30
CA SER A 37 20.58 7.08 33.83
C SER A 37 21.17 6.12 32.80
N ASN A 38 21.97 5.15 33.28
CA ASN A 38 22.64 4.14 32.45
C ASN A 38 21.69 3.42 31.47
N GLU A 39 20.43 3.24 31.85
CA GLU A 39 19.43 2.58 30.99
C GLU A 39 19.05 3.42 29.75
N PHE A 40 18.96 4.74 29.89
CA PHE A 40 18.63 5.63 28.75
C PHE A 40 19.80 5.79 27.81
N LYS A 41 21.03 5.82 28.35
CA LYS A 41 22.25 5.81 27.55
C LYS A 41 22.33 4.53 26.72
N ALA A 42 22.07 3.36 27.31
CA ALA A 42 22.03 2.08 26.59
C ALA A 42 20.98 2.07 25.47
N PHE A 43 19.80 2.66 25.70
CA PHE A 43 18.77 2.79 24.68
C PHE A 43 19.20 3.72 23.51
N ASN A 44 19.76 4.90 23.82
CA ASN A 44 20.29 5.81 22.79
C ASN A 44 21.46 5.17 22.01
N GLU A 45 22.32 4.40 22.67
CA GLU A 45 23.40 3.64 22.03
C GLU A 45 22.85 2.58 21.08
N LYS A 46 21.79 1.86 21.46
CA LYS A 46 21.13 0.89 20.58
C LYS A 46 20.54 1.55 19.33
N VAL A 47 19.80 2.66 19.50
CA VAL A 47 19.24 3.41 18.36
C VAL A 47 20.37 3.90 17.44
N THR A 48 21.48 4.34 18.02
CA THR A 48 22.68 4.75 17.28
C THR A 48 23.29 3.57 16.52
N GLN A 49 23.42 2.39 17.15
CA GLN A 49 23.96 1.19 16.52
C GLN A 49 23.10 0.72 15.34
N MET A 50 21.77 0.75 15.50
CA MET A 50 20.83 0.45 14.43
C MET A 50 21.08 1.37 13.22
N PHE A 51 21.04 2.69 13.39
CA PHE A 51 21.26 3.60 12.27
C PHE A 51 22.68 3.57 11.70
N ARG A 52 23.69 3.23 12.53
CA ARG A 52 25.06 3.05 12.05
C ARG A 52 25.15 1.85 11.10
N SER A 53 24.54 0.72 11.46
CA SER A 53 24.49 -0.48 10.60
C SER A 53 23.73 -0.24 9.29
N LEU A 54 22.66 0.57 9.33
CA LEU A 54 21.89 0.93 8.13
C LEU A 54 22.63 1.94 7.23
N SER A 55 23.50 2.76 7.81
CA SER A 55 24.27 3.79 7.10
C SER A 55 25.58 3.27 6.53
N SER A 56 26.16 2.21 7.08
CA SER A 56 27.40 1.59 6.55
C SER A 56 27.19 0.87 5.21
N VAL A 57 25.93 0.65 4.84
CA VAL A 57 25.53 -0.05 3.62
C VAL A 57 25.92 0.77 2.38
N GLU A 58 26.45 0.11 1.36
CA GLU A 58 26.81 0.74 0.09
C GLU A 58 25.58 1.30 -0.65
N SER A 59 25.79 2.26 -1.56
CA SER A 59 24.72 2.86 -2.36
C SER A 59 23.93 1.83 -3.18
N HIS A 60 24.55 0.70 -3.54
CA HIS A 60 23.90 -0.34 -4.33
C HIS A 60 22.98 -1.26 -3.50
N GLU A 61 23.06 -1.24 -2.16
CA GLU A 61 22.22 -2.04 -1.26
C GLU A 61 21.15 -1.19 -0.55
N LEU A 62 21.30 0.14 -0.56
CA LEU A 62 20.35 1.10 0.00
C LEU A 62 18.96 0.92 -0.62
N LEU A 63 17.91 0.86 0.22
CA LEU A 63 16.51 0.64 -0.18
C LEU A 63 16.29 -0.66 -0.97
N SER A 64 17.10 -1.70 -0.75
CA SER A 64 16.77 -3.07 -1.15
C SER A 64 15.76 -3.71 -0.20
N VAL A 65 15.15 -4.83 -0.60
CA VAL A 65 14.26 -5.60 0.30
C VAL A 65 14.97 -5.96 1.61
N SER A 66 16.21 -6.43 1.53
CA SER A 66 17.01 -6.79 2.72
C SER A 66 17.31 -5.59 3.61
N TRP A 67 17.57 -4.41 3.03
CA TRP A 67 17.78 -3.17 3.78
C TRP A 67 16.52 -2.75 4.54
N ILE A 68 15.35 -2.84 3.90
CA ILE A 68 14.06 -2.54 4.56
C ILE A 68 13.79 -3.54 5.68
N SER A 69 14.07 -4.83 5.47
CA SER A 69 13.92 -5.83 6.54
C SER A 69 14.79 -5.52 7.76
N LYS A 70 16.06 -5.16 7.57
CA LYS A 70 16.95 -4.73 8.66
C LYS A 70 16.43 -3.48 9.39
N LEU A 71 15.84 -2.54 8.66
CA LEU A 71 15.20 -1.35 9.25
C LEU A 71 14.03 -1.72 10.16
N LEU A 72 13.17 -2.65 9.72
CA LEU A 72 12.02 -3.12 10.50
C LEU A 72 12.43 -3.93 11.73
N GLU A 73 13.42 -4.82 11.59
CA GLU A 73 13.99 -5.58 12.70
C GLU A 73 14.59 -4.64 13.76
N GLY A 74 15.36 -3.64 13.33
CA GLY A 74 15.91 -2.62 14.21
C GLY A 74 14.81 -1.82 14.93
N PHE A 75 13.75 -1.45 14.22
CA PHE A 75 12.60 -0.74 14.78
C PHE A 75 11.91 -1.56 15.89
N LEU A 76 11.58 -2.82 15.61
CA LEU A 76 10.95 -3.73 16.58
C LEU A 76 11.84 -3.89 17.82
N SER A 77 13.15 -4.05 17.62
CA SER A 77 14.11 -4.16 18.70
C SER A 77 14.20 -2.88 19.55
N CYS A 78 14.09 -1.70 18.94
CA CYS A 78 14.02 -0.43 19.67
C CYS A 78 12.70 -0.28 20.43
N GLN A 79 11.58 -0.71 19.83
CA GLN A 79 10.26 -0.67 20.44
C GLN A 79 10.18 -1.55 21.68
N GLU A 80 10.75 -2.76 21.64
CA GLU A 80 10.81 -3.65 22.78
C GLU A 80 11.57 -3.04 23.97
N GLN A 81 12.75 -2.44 23.72
CA GLN A 81 13.51 -1.78 24.78
C GLN A 81 12.82 -0.53 25.32
N PHE A 82 12.20 0.25 24.44
CA PHE A 82 11.42 1.41 24.86
C PHE A 82 10.25 1.02 25.76
N ARG A 83 9.53 -0.05 25.41
CA ARG A 83 8.45 -0.61 26.22
C ARG A 83 8.97 -1.05 27.60
N ALA A 84 10.11 -1.73 27.65
CA ALA A 84 10.74 -2.12 28.92
C ALA A 84 11.13 -0.90 29.78
N LEU A 85 11.66 0.16 29.17
CA LEU A 85 12.01 1.41 29.87
C LEU A 85 10.78 2.09 30.47
N LEU A 86 9.69 2.21 29.71
CA LEU A 86 8.45 2.78 30.21
C LEU A 86 7.86 1.95 31.34
N SER A 87 7.89 0.62 31.21
CA SER A 87 7.39 -0.28 32.22
C SER A 87 8.11 -0.17 33.56
N LYS A 88 9.43 0.04 33.54
CA LYS A 88 10.25 0.28 34.75
C LYS A 88 10.00 1.65 35.37
N ASN A 89 9.71 2.66 34.55
CA ASN A 89 9.62 4.06 34.98
C ASN A 89 8.17 4.59 35.12
N LYS A 90 7.19 3.70 35.31
CA LYS A 90 5.75 4.05 35.44
C LYS A 90 5.46 5.11 36.51
N ALA A 91 6.17 5.06 37.64
CA ALA A 91 6.01 6.05 38.71
C ALA A 91 6.46 7.46 38.29
N CYS A 92 7.53 7.56 37.48
CA CYS A 92 8.05 8.83 36.95
C CYS A 92 7.08 9.43 35.93
N LEU A 93 6.48 8.60 35.06
CA LEU A 93 5.48 9.04 34.07
C LEU A 93 4.31 9.78 34.73
N ARG A 94 3.74 9.19 35.79
CA ARG A 94 2.62 9.77 36.54
C ARG A 94 3.00 11.03 37.31
N LYS A 95 4.16 11.01 37.98
CA LYS A 95 4.62 12.11 38.84
C LYS A 95 4.93 13.40 38.06
N HIS A 96 5.44 13.28 36.84
CA HIS A 96 5.92 14.41 36.05
C HIS A 96 4.99 14.81 34.89
N GLY A 97 3.78 14.25 34.81
CA GLY A 97 2.80 14.62 33.78
C GLY A 97 3.23 14.30 32.35
N LEU A 98 4.06 13.27 32.16
CA LEU A 98 4.50 12.82 30.83
C LEU A 98 3.41 12.13 30.01
N GLU A 99 2.20 12.00 30.57
CA GLU A 99 1.03 11.41 29.93
C GLU A 99 0.69 12.09 28.60
N THR A 100 0.85 13.42 28.52
CA THR A 100 0.63 14.16 27.27
C THR A 100 1.64 13.76 26.19
N SER A 101 2.94 13.75 26.51
CA SER A 101 3.97 13.38 25.52
C SER A 101 3.86 11.92 25.06
N LEU A 102 3.48 11.03 25.99
CA LEU A 102 3.24 9.62 25.69
C LEU A 102 1.95 9.43 24.86
N SER A 103 0.88 10.15 25.20
CA SER A 103 -0.35 10.19 24.41
C SER A 103 -0.10 10.68 22.98
N ASP A 104 0.69 11.74 22.82
CA ASP A 104 1.06 12.26 21.50
C ASP A 104 1.88 11.21 20.70
N TYR A 105 2.79 10.49 21.35
CA TYR A 105 3.49 9.36 20.73
C TYR A 105 2.48 8.28 20.26
N PHE A 106 1.51 7.91 21.10
CA PHE A 106 0.52 6.92 20.70
C PHE A 106 -0.40 7.41 19.58
N GLU A 107 -0.80 8.67 19.57
CA GLU A 107 -1.58 9.25 18.47
C GLU A 107 -0.81 9.14 17.15
N ARG A 108 0.50 9.42 17.16
CA ARG A 108 1.40 9.23 16.01
C ARG A 108 1.50 7.76 15.61
N SER A 109 1.61 6.85 16.57
CA SER A 109 1.66 5.40 16.33
C SER A 109 0.37 4.88 15.67
N LEU A 110 -0.80 5.48 15.98
CA LEU A 110 -2.05 5.11 15.32
C LEU A 110 -2.08 5.56 13.86
N LYS A 111 -1.61 6.77 13.58
CA LYS A 111 -1.48 7.26 12.20
C LYS A 111 -0.54 6.35 11.39
N SER A 112 0.47 5.76 12.03
CA SER A 112 1.35 4.81 11.37
C SER A 112 0.71 3.46 11.02
N LEU A 113 -0.39 3.07 11.68
CA LEU A 113 -1.12 1.85 11.31
C LEU A 113 -1.71 1.96 9.90
N ASP A 114 -2.19 3.15 9.52
CA ASP A 114 -2.65 3.41 8.15
C ASP A 114 -1.50 3.29 7.13
N VAL A 115 -0.30 3.71 7.51
CA VAL A 115 0.91 3.54 6.69
C VAL A 115 1.22 2.05 6.55
N CYS A 116 1.24 1.26 7.62
CA CYS A 116 1.46 -0.19 7.55
C CYS A 116 0.45 -0.89 6.61
N ASN A 117 -0.83 -0.49 6.65
CA ASN A 117 -1.85 -1.02 5.73
C ASN A 117 -1.54 -0.68 4.27
N ALA A 118 -1.22 0.58 3.98
CA ALA A 118 -0.86 1.00 2.62
C ALA A 118 0.39 0.28 2.10
N ILE A 119 1.37 0.05 2.97
CA ILE A 119 2.60 -0.65 2.65
C ILE A 119 2.34 -2.13 2.37
N ARG A 120 1.51 -2.80 3.18
CA ARG A 120 1.07 -4.17 2.90
C ARG A 120 0.39 -4.27 1.53
N ASP A 121 -0.51 -3.34 1.22
CA ASP A 121 -1.20 -3.32 -0.08
C ASP A 121 -0.20 -3.11 -1.23
N GLY A 122 0.80 -2.24 -1.04
CA GLY A 122 1.92 -2.07 -1.97
C GLY A 122 2.77 -3.33 -2.18
N ILE A 123 3.04 -4.09 -1.12
CA ILE A 123 3.73 -5.38 -1.21
C ILE A 123 2.89 -6.39 -2.00
N GLU A 124 1.57 -6.42 -1.80
CA GLU A 124 0.66 -7.29 -2.56
C GLU A 124 0.65 -6.93 -4.05
N GLU A 125 0.65 -5.63 -4.40
CA GLU A 125 0.82 -5.18 -5.78
C GLU A 125 2.15 -5.67 -6.39
N MET A 126 3.24 -5.59 -5.64
CA MET A 126 4.54 -6.11 -6.07
C MET A 126 4.53 -7.62 -6.28
N LYS A 127 3.81 -8.40 -5.46
CA LYS A 127 3.64 -9.85 -5.69
C LYS A 127 2.84 -10.15 -6.96
N LEU A 128 1.96 -9.26 -7.38
CA LEU A 128 1.31 -9.39 -8.69
C LEU A 128 2.28 -9.09 -9.84
N TRP A 129 3.26 -8.21 -9.62
CA TRP A 129 4.31 -7.91 -10.59
C TRP A 129 5.27 -9.09 -10.78
N THR A 130 5.65 -9.78 -9.69
CA THR A 130 6.52 -10.96 -9.78
C THR A 130 5.91 -12.05 -10.66
N LYS A 131 4.59 -12.25 -10.63
CA LYS A 131 3.90 -13.19 -11.52
C LYS A 131 4.05 -12.82 -13.01
N GLN A 132 4.10 -11.54 -13.36
CA GLN A 132 4.31 -11.10 -14.75
C GLN A 132 5.77 -11.26 -15.17
N ILE A 133 6.70 -11.00 -14.25
CA ILE A 133 8.14 -11.21 -14.48
C ILE A 133 8.45 -12.69 -14.69
N ASP A 134 7.84 -13.59 -13.90
CA ASP A 134 7.96 -15.05 -14.05
C ASP A 134 7.55 -15.52 -15.45
N ILE A 135 6.44 -15.00 -15.98
CA ILE A 135 5.99 -15.31 -17.35
C ILE A 135 7.05 -14.86 -18.36
N ALA A 136 7.59 -13.65 -18.21
CA ALA A 136 8.63 -13.13 -19.10
C ALA A 136 9.90 -14.00 -19.05
N LEU A 137 10.39 -14.34 -17.85
CA LEU A 137 11.59 -15.15 -17.65
C LEU A 137 11.43 -16.57 -18.22
N ARG A 138 10.28 -17.23 -18.00
CA ARG A 138 10.03 -18.58 -18.55
C ARG A 138 10.00 -18.60 -20.07
N VAL A 139 9.40 -17.60 -20.70
CA VAL A 139 9.36 -17.51 -22.17
C VAL A 139 10.75 -17.30 -22.76
N LEU A 140 11.60 -16.52 -22.08
CA LEU A 140 12.96 -16.23 -22.55
C LEU A 140 13.97 -17.35 -22.26
N ASN A 141 13.82 -18.08 -21.15
CA ASN A 141 14.77 -19.13 -20.75
C ASN A 141 14.51 -20.50 -21.42
N ASN A 142 13.27 -20.79 -21.83
CA ASN A 142 12.91 -22.13 -22.30
C ASN A 142 13.29 -22.43 -23.77
N GLN A 143 13.84 -21.48 -24.54
CA GLN A 143 14.05 -21.67 -25.98
C GLN A 143 15.49 -21.41 -26.43
N LYS A 144 16.01 -22.30 -27.29
CA LYS A 144 17.32 -22.16 -27.95
C LYS A 144 17.34 -21.03 -28.99
N THR A 145 16.18 -20.66 -29.55
CA THR A 145 16.02 -19.53 -30.48
C THR A 145 14.72 -18.78 -30.14
N LEU A 146 14.81 -17.46 -29.96
CA LEU A 146 13.66 -16.64 -29.58
C LEU A 146 12.85 -16.26 -30.84
N GLY A 147 11.63 -16.76 -30.96
CA GLY A 147 10.73 -16.38 -32.06
C GLY A 147 10.04 -15.02 -31.85
N GLU A 148 9.77 -14.30 -32.94
CA GLU A 148 9.11 -12.97 -32.95
C GLU A 148 7.78 -12.96 -32.15
N ALA A 149 6.97 -14.02 -32.29
CA ALA A 149 5.70 -14.14 -31.57
C ALA A 149 5.88 -14.23 -30.05
N GLN A 150 6.96 -14.88 -29.58
CA GLN A 150 7.26 -14.99 -28.15
C GLN A 150 7.81 -13.68 -27.60
N PHE A 151 8.70 -13.03 -28.36
CA PHE A 151 9.20 -11.70 -28.02
C PHE A 151 8.04 -10.69 -27.87
N ARG A 152 7.07 -10.69 -28.80
CA ARG A 152 5.87 -9.85 -28.70
C ARG A 152 5.03 -10.14 -27.45
N ARG A 153 4.93 -11.39 -27.02
CA ARG A 153 4.21 -11.76 -25.77
C ARG A 153 4.92 -11.23 -24.54
N VAL A 154 6.25 -11.38 -24.47
CA VAL A 154 7.08 -10.84 -23.38
C VAL A 154 6.98 -9.32 -23.33
N LYS A 155 7.19 -8.66 -24.47
CA LYS A 155 7.07 -7.19 -24.60
C LYS A 155 5.70 -6.72 -24.15
N ARG A 156 4.62 -7.42 -24.50
CA ARG A 156 3.27 -7.07 -24.04
C ARG A 156 3.10 -7.22 -22.53
N ALA A 157 3.54 -8.34 -21.94
CA ALA A 157 3.46 -8.56 -20.50
C ALA A 157 4.23 -7.51 -19.70
N LEU A 158 5.42 -7.13 -20.19
CA LEU A 158 6.23 -6.08 -19.56
C LEU A 158 5.64 -4.68 -19.75
N ASN A 159 5.00 -4.38 -20.89
CA ASN A 159 4.26 -3.13 -21.07
C ASN A 159 3.04 -3.04 -20.12
N ASP A 160 2.31 -4.14 -19.94
CA ASP A 160 1.21 -4.20 -18.98
C ASP A 160 1.72 -4.00 -17.53
N LEU A 161 2.92 -4.51 -17.23
CA LEU A 161 3.61 -4.28 -15.95
C LEU A 161 4.05 -2.82 -15.79
N GLU A 162 4.65 -2.22 -16.82
CA GLU A 162 5.06 -0.80 -16.82
C GLU A 162 3.85 0.13 -16.61
N MET A 163 2.71 -0.17 -17.23
CA MET A 163 1.47 0.56 -16.98
C MET A 163 1.06 0.48 -15.51
N LYS A 164 1.11 -0.71 -14.89
CA LYS A 164 0.76 -0.89 -13.46
C LYS A 164 1.71 -0.18 -12.51
N ILE A 165 3.01 -0.22 -12.79
CA ILE A 165 4.04 0.55 -12.09
C ILE A 165 3.69 2.05 -12.19
N ASN A 166 3.33 2.53 -13.38
CA ASN A 166 3.05 3.95 -13.63
C ASN A 166 1.64 4.43 -13.23
N ASP A 167 0.68 3.54 -12.93
CA ASP A 167 -0.74 3.88 -12.64
C ASP A 167 -0.95 4.56 -11.27
N GLY A 168 0.12 4.74 -10.49
CA GLY A 168 0.11 5.55 -9.25
C GLY A 168 -0.13 7.05 -9.45
N LYS A 169 -0.42 7.50 -10.69
CA LYS A 169 -0.76 8.88 -11.03
C LYS A 169 -2.20 9.22 -10.63
N GLU A 170 -2.30 10.20 -9.73
CA GLU A 170 -3.41 11.15 -9.60
C GLU A 170 -4.83 10.59 -9.89
N SER A 171 -5.42 9.91 -8.90
CA SER A 171 -6.87 9.67 -8.83
C SER A 171 -7.68 10.95 -8.58
N GLY A 172 -7.32 12.05 -9.25
CA GLY A 172 -8.03 13.33 -9.27
C GLY A 172 -8.88 13.54 -10.53
N SER A 173 -8.79 12.65 -11.54
CA SER A 173 -9.68 12.72 -12.70
C SER A 173 -10.83 11.71 -12.56
N ASN A 174 -12.04 12.26 -12.52
CA ASN A 174 -13.31 11.53 -12.62
C ASN A 174 -13.48 10.88 -14.00
N LEU A 175 -12.63 9.90 -14.34
CA LEU A 175 -12.97 8.97 -15.40
C LEU A 175 -13.28 7.63 -14.75
N ALA A 176 -14.57 7.30 -14.80
CA ALA A 176 -15.07 5.98 -14.48
C ALA A 176 -14.04 4.92 -14.88
N GLN A 177 -13.67 4.12 -13.88
CA GLN A 177 -12.97 2.85 -13.99
C GLN A 177 -13.77 1.94 -14.93
N ARG A 178 -13.76 2.26 -16.22
CA ARG A 178 -14.25 1.42 -17.30
C ARG A 178 -13.17 0.38 -17.45
N ASN A 179 -13.40 -0.77 -16.83
CA ASN A 179 -12.75 -2.05 -17.10
C ASN A 179 -12.26 -2.09 -18.54
N ARG A 180 -10.99 -1.76 -18.75
CA ARG A 180 -10.36 -1.72 -20.09
C ARG A 180 -9.60 -3.01 -20.34
N SER A 181 -10.18 -4.14 -19.93
CA SER A 181 -9.85 -5.42 -20.54
C SER A 181 -10.60 -5.49 -21.87
N PHE A 182 -9.87 -5.66 -22.97
CA PHE A 182 -10.30 -5.73 -24.38
C PHE A 182 -11.07 -4.52 -24.94
N ASN A 183 -10.33 -3.58 -25.54
CA ASN A 183 -10.82 -2.81 -26.68
C ASN A 183 -10.13 -3.35 -27.95
N LEU A 184 -10.69 -4.42 -28.51
CA LEU A 184 -10.43 -4.81 -29.89
C LEU A 184 -11.50 -4.14 -30.76
N LYS A 185 -11.25 -2.92 -31.22
CA LYS A 185 -11.90 -2.26 -32.36
C LYS A 185 -10.84 -1.26 -32.87
N LYS A 186 -10.32 -1.29 -34.09
CA LYS A 186 -11.00 -1.44 -35.37
C LYS A 186 -9.92 -1.56 -36.46
N LEU A 187 -9.70 -2.74 -37.01
CA LEU A 187 -9.21 -2.88 -38.39
C LEU A 187 -10.27 -3.72 -39.10
N ARG A 188 -11.15 -3.02 -39.81
CA ARG A 188 -11.93 -3.66 -40.88
C ARG A 188 -10.92 -3.93 -41.99
N TYR A 189 -10.61 -5.18 -42.24
CA TYR A 189 -10.53 -5.65 -43.61
C TYR A 189 -11.20 -7.02 -43.68
N GLN A 190 -11.89 -7.17 -44.78
CA GLN A 190 -12.87 -8.16 -45.18
C GLN A 190 -12.16 -9.49 -45.46
N GLU A 191 -12.62 -10.58 -44.84
CA GLU A 191 -12.91 -11.82 -45.57
C GLU A 191 -13.63 -12.85 -44.67
N SER A 192 -14.61 -13.46 -45.30
CA SER A 192 -15.56 -14.46 -44.83
C SER A 192 -14.93 -15.85 -44.78
N GLU A 193 -15.13 -16.59 -43.71
CA GLU A 193 -15.78 -17.90 -43.75
C GLU A 193 -16.10 -18.44 -42.33
N PRO A 194 -17.17 -19.22 -42.15
CA PRO A 194 -17.63 -19.67 -40.84
C PRO A 194 -17.39 -21.17 -40.65
N LEU A 195 -16.58 -21.63 -39.69
CA LEU A 195 -16.70 -23.01 -39.22
C LEU A 195 -16.19 -23.25 -37.79
N THR A 196 -17.05 -23.93 -37.06
CA THR A 196 -16.84 -24.80 -35.91
C THR A 196 -16.60 -24.19 -34.53
N HIS A 197 -17.61 -24.44 -33.70
CA HIS A 197 -17.80 -24.00 -32.33
C HIS A 197 -16.99 -24.90 -31.38
N SER A 198 -15.73 -24.54 -31.13
CA SER A 198 -14.97 -25.12 -30.02
C SER A 198 -15.54 -24.61 -28.69
N GLN A 199 -16.50 -25.34 -28.13
CA GLN A 199 -17.01 -25.09 -26.77
C GLN A 199 -15.91 -25.41 -25.75
N SER A 200 -15.05 -24.43 -25.51
CA SER A 200 -14.26 -24.38 -24.28
C SER A 200 -15.21 -23.96 -23.16
N PHE A 201 -15.40 -24.82 -22.16
CA PHE A 201 -16.07 -24.49 -20.90
C PHE A 201 -15.25 -23.40 -20.18
N THR A 202 -15.49 -22.15 -20.57
CA THR A 202 -14.95 -20.98 -19.90
C THR A 202 -16.08 -20.36 -19.08
N TRP A 203 -15.87 -20.19 -17.77
CA TRP A 203 -16.77 -19.48 -16.85
C TRP A 203 -16.79 -17.96 -17.11
N SER A 204 -16.70 -17.55 -18.37
CA SER A 204 -16.75 -16.16 -18.77
C SER A 204 -18.19 -15.77 -19.07
N VAL A 205 -18.73 -14.86 -18.25
CA VAL A 205 -20.04 -14.29 -18.48
C VAL A 205 -19.92 -13.05 -19.38
N SER A 206 -20.94 -12.77 -20.20
CA SER A 206 -20.91 -11.64 -21.14
C SER A 206 -20.79 -10.30 -20.42
N ARG A 207 -20.24 -9.27 -21.11
CA ARG A 207 -20.14 -7.90 -20.57
C ARG A 207 -21.48 -7.20 -20.36
N SER A 208 -22.56 -7.75 -20.91
CA SER A 208 -23.92 -7.28 -20.71
C SER A 208 -24.62 -7.98 -19.54
N TRP A 209 -23.95 -8.95 -18.92
CA TRP A 209 -24.51 -9.70 -17.81
C TRP A 209 -24.51 -8.86 -16.52
N SER A 210 -25.60 -8.98 -15.78
CA SER A 210 -25.81 -8.25 -14.53
C SER A 210 -26.37 -9.23 -13.51
N ALA A 211 -25.60 -9.47 -12.45
CA ALA A 211 -26.00 -10.35 -11.35
C ALA A 211 -27.32 -9.89 -10.73
N SER A 212 -27.49 -8.57 -10.58
CA SER A 212 -28.72 -7.98 -10.02
C SER A 212 -29.94 -8.23 -10.91
N LYS A 213 -29.81 -8.12 -12.25
CA LYS A 213 -30.90 -8.44 -13.17
C LYS A 213 -31.24 -9.94 -13.17
N GLN A 214 -30.23 -10.81 -13.11
CA GLN A 214 -30.45 -12.26 -13.02
C GLN A 214 -31.17 -12.64 -11.74
N LEU A 215 -30.76 -12.06 -10.60
CA LEU A 215 -31.46 -12.22 -9.34
C LEU A 215 -32.90 -11.71 -9.43
N GLN A 216 -33.16 -10.54 -10.03
CA GLN A 216 -34.53 -10.07 -10.22
C GLN A 216 -35.40 -11.02 -11.05
N VAL A 217 -34.84 -11.67 -12.08
CA VAL A 217 -35.56 -12.67 -12.88
C VAL A 217 -35.83 -13.94 -12.07
N ILE A 218 -34.84 -14.44 -11.33
CA ILE A 218 -35.00 -15.62 -10.46
C ILE A 218 -36.08 -15.34 -9.41
N GLY A 219 -36.01 -14.21 -8.71
CA GLY A 219 -36.97 -13.84 -7.68
C GLY A 219 -38.39 -13.67 -8.21
N LYS A 220 -38.56 -13.15 -9.44
CA LYS A 220 -39.88 -13.05 -10.09
C LYS A 220 -40.49 -14.40 -10.44
N ASN A 221 -39.70 -15.46 -10.56
CA ASN A 221 -40.19 -16.79 -10.94
C ASN A 221 -40.52 -17.69 -9.73
N ILE A 222 -40.24 -17.24 -8.50
CA ILE A 222 -40.58 -17.98 -7.29
C ILE A 222 -42.04 -17.68 -6.93
N MET A 223 -42.95 -18.57 -7.35
CA MET A 223 -44.39 -18.45 -7.13
C MET A 223 -44.82 -19.18 -5.86
N LEU A 224 -45.79 -18.60 -5.13
CA LEU A 224 -46.41 -19.27 -3.98
C LEU A 224 -47.20 -20.49 -4.48
N PRO A 225 -46.95 -21.71 -3.97
CA PRO A 225 -47.66 -22.90 -4.41
C PRO A 225 -49.13 -22.86 -4.01
N LYS A 226 -50.00 -23.40 -4.87
CA LYS A 226 -51.45 -23.45 -4.59
C LYS A 226 -51.75 -24.46 -3.49
N ARG A 227 -52.80 -24.20 -2.70
CA ARG A 227 -53.22 -25.09 -1.59
C ARG A 227 -53.55 -26.52 -2.07
N SER A 228 -54.09 -26.66 -3.29
CA SER A 228 -54.39 -27.95 -3.93
C SER A 228 -53.13 -28.75 -4.30
N GLU A 229 -52.08 -28.08 -4.79
CA GLU A 229 -50.79 -28.69 -5.16
C GLU A 229 -50.01 -29.15 -3.92
N ASN A 230 -50.14 -28.41 -2.81
CA ASN A 230 -49.52 -28.76 -1.54
C ASN A 230 -50.11 -30.06 -0.95
N ILE A 231 -51.44 -30.19 -1.00
CA ILE A 231 -52.14 -31.40 -0.54
C ILE A 231 -51.79 -32.60 -1.44
N ALA A 232 -51.72 -32.42 -2.76
CA ALA A 232 -51.40 -33.48 -3.70
C ALA A 232 -49.96 -34.01 -3.58
N THR A 233 -49.04 -33.21 -3.03
CA THR A 233 -47.61 -33.53 -2.97
C THR A 233 -47.10 -33.77 -1.55
N ASN A 234 -48.00 -33.95 -0.58
CA ASN A 234 -47.67 -34.14 0.84
C ASN A 234 -46.65 -33.11 1.37
N GLY A 235 -46.74 -31.84 0.96
CA GLY A 235 -45.83 -30.79 1.46
C GLY A 235 -44.51 -30.61 0.70
N LEU A 236 -44.14 -31.49 -0.24
CA LEU A 236 -42.85 -31.40 -0.95
C LEU A 236 -42.69 -30.09 -1.73
N VAL A 237 -43.75 -29.60 -2.35
CA VAL A 237 -43.72 -28.34 -3.11
C VAL A 237 -43.42 -27.14 -2.19
N LEU A 238 -43.86 -27.17 -0.93
CA LEU A 238 -43.54 -26.13 0.04
C LEU A 238 -42.05 -26.13 0.42
N VAL A 239 -41.43 -27.32 0.52
CA VAL A 239 -40.00 -27.46 0.79
C VAL A 239 -39.18 -26.90 -0.37
N ILE A 240 -39.55 -27.23 -1.61
CA ILE A 240 -38.90 -26.68 -2.82
C ILE A 240 -39.03 -25.15 -2.84
N TYR A 241 -40.23 -24.62 -2.57
CA TYR A 241 -40.48 -23.18 -2.48
C TYR A 241 -39.59 -22.50 -1.42
N THR A 242 -39.47 -23.08 -0.23
CA THR A 242 -38.58 -22.55 0.82
C THR A 242 -37.11 -22.62 0.40
N MET A 243 -36.64 -23.73 -0.16
CA MET A 243 -35.26 -23.85 -0.65
C MET A 243 -34.94 -22.87 -1.78
N SER A 244 -35.89 -22.63 -2.69
CA SER A 244 -35.73 -21.62 -3.74
C SER A 244 -35.57 -20.21 -3.16
N HIS A 245 -36.33 -19.85 -2.13
CA HIS A 245 -36.17 -18.58 -1.44
C HIS A 245 -34.85 -18.46 -0.67
N VAL A 246 -34.39 -19.54 -0.01
CA VAL A 246 -33.10 -19.58 0.68
C VAL A 246 -31.96 -19.41 -0.32
N LEU A 247 -31.97 -20.15 -1.44
CA LEU A 247 -30.98 -20.03 -2.50
C LEU A 247 -30.94 -18.61 -3.07
N HIS A 248 -32.11 -18.04 -3.35
CA HIS A 248 -32.22 -16.68 -3.87
C HIS A 248 -31.65 -15.64 -2.89
N PHE A 249 -31.92 -15.81 -1.59
CA PHE A 249 -31.38 -14.96 -0.52
C PHE A 249 -29.86 -15.09 -0.38
N VAL A 250 -29.32 -16.32 -0.38
CA VAL A 250 -27.86 -16.57 -0.30
C VAL A 250 -27.14 -15.96 -1.49
N MET A 251 -27.66 -16.18 -2.70
CA MET A 251 -27.07 -15.61 -3.92
C MET A 251 -27.09 -14.07 -3.90
N TRP A 252 -28.15 -13.47 -3.35
CA TRP A 252 -28.20 -12.03 -3.14
C TRP A 252 -27.20 -11.52 -2.12
N ALA A 253 -27.07 -12.21 -0.98
CA ALA A 253 -26.10 -11.87 0.04
C ALA A 253 -24.66 -11.92 -0.51
N LEU A 254 -24.34 -12.92 -1.35
CA LEU A 254 -23.05 -13.02 -2.04
C LEU A 254 -22.81 -11.85 -3.01
N VAL A 255 -23.82 -11.47 -3.81
CA VAL A 255 -23.75 -10.33 -4.73
C VAL A 255 -23.60 -8.99 -3.98
N ALA A 256 -24.18 -8.88 -2.78
CA ALA A 256 -24.01 -7.72 -1.90
C ALA A 256 -22.61 -7.71 -1.23
N ALA A 257 -22.08 -8.88 -0.87
CA ALA A 257 -20.80 -9.05 -0.20
C ALA A 257 -19.59 -8.83 -1.12
N ILE A 258 -19.63 -9.38 -2.33
CA ILE A 258 -18.50 -9.45 -3.27
C ILE A 258 -18.65 -8.40 -4.38
N PRO A 259 -17.59 -7.64 -4.74
CA PRO A 259 -17.66 -6.70 -5.85
C PRO A 259 -17.88 -7.40 -7.20
N CYS A 260 -19.06 -7.21 -7.80
CA CYS A 260 -19.42 -7.73 -9.12
C CYS A 260 -20.04 -6.64 -10.02
N GLN A 261 -20.09 -6.87 -11.34
CA GLN A 261 -20.57 -5.89 -12.32
C GLN A 261 -22.09 -5.66 -12.22
N GLY A 262 -22.51 -4.38 -12.29
CA GLY A 262 -23.94 -4.00 -12.29
C GLY A 262 -24.61 -3.94 -10.92
N ARG A 263 -23.87 -3.56 -9.87
CA ARG A 263 -24.42 -3.39 -8.52
C ARG A 263 -25.48 -2.30 -8.46
N ARG A 264 -26.72 -2.72 -8.20
CA ARG A 264 -27.68 -2.00 -7.38
C ARG A 264 -28.27 -3.04 -6.44
N ALA A 265 -28.06 -2.88 -5.13
CA ALA A 265 -28.68 -3.71 -4.10
C ALA A 265 -30.22 -3.55 -4.05
N GLN A 266 -30.80 -2.76 -4.96
CA GLN A 266 -32.24 -2.65 -5.19
C GLN A 266 -32.75 -3.84 -6.01
N SER A 267 -32.72 -5.04 -5.42
CA SER A 267 -33.67 -6.09 -5.78
C SER A 267 -34.82 -5.99 -4.79
N SER A 268 -36.03 -5.75 -5.28
CA SER A 268 -37.24 -5.81 -4.46
C SER A 268 -37.52 -7.27 -4.14
N PHE A 269 -37.14 -7.72 -2.94
CA PHE A 269 -37.53 -9.03 -2.43
C PHE A 269 -38.97 -8.95 -1.93
N ILE A 270 -39.79 -9.92 -2.35
CA ILE A 270 -41.10 -10.15 -1.78
C ILE A 270 -41.00 -11.48 -1.04
N PHE A 271 -40.87 -11.42 0.29
CA PHE A 271 -40.95 -12.63 1.10
C PHE A 271 -42.41 -12.93 1.46
N PRO A 272 -42.78 -14.21 1.52
CA PRO A 272 -44.09 -14.60 2.05
C PRO A 272 -44.17 -14.21 3.53
N LYS A 273 -45.01 -13.21 3.84
CA LYS A 273 -45.24 -12.76 5.23
C LYS A 273 -45.92 -13.81 6.11
N ASN A 274 -46.46 -14.86 5.50
CA ASN A 274 -47.26 -15.90 6.16
C ASN A 274 -46.40 -16.99 6.83
N HIS A 275 -45.07 -16.98 6.63
CA HIS A 275 -44.17 -17.95 7.22
C HIS A 275 -43.15 -17.28 8.16
N THR A 276 -42.89 -17.92 9.31
CA THR A 276 -41.95 -17.45 10.34
C THR A 276 -40.52 -17.25 9.79
N TRP A 277 -40.05 -18.14 8.91
CA TRP A 277 -38.75 -18.00 8.24
C TRP A 277 -38.70 -16.79 7.28
N GLY A 278 -39.82 -16.42 6.67
CA GLY A 278 -39.91 -15.27 5.77
C GLY A 278 -39.68 -13.95 6.49
N PHE A 279 -40.21 -13.83 7.71
CA PHE A 279 -39.98 -12.67 8.58
C PHE A 279 -38.51 -12.55 9.03
N LEU A 280 -37.88 -13.66 9.42
CA LEU A 280 -36.47 -13.68 9.82
C LEU A 280 -35.54 -13.31 8.65
N MET A 281 -35.80 -13.83 7.45
CA MET A 281 -35.05 -13.48 6.23
C MET A 281 -35.24 -12.01 5.85
N PHE A 282 -36.44 -11.46 5.99
CA PHE A 282 -36.69 -10.04 5.78
C PHE A 282 -35.92 -9.17 6.78
N SER A 283 -35.92 -9.53 8.06
CA SER A 283 -35.17 -8.81 9.10
C SER A 283 -33.66 -8.81 8.80
N LEU A 284 -33.12 -9.97 8.41
CA LEU A 284 -31.72 -10.12 8.02
C LEU A 284 -31.39 -9.29 6.78
N GLN A 285 -32.28 -9.27 5.77
CA GLN A 285 -32.11 -8.44 4.59
C GLN A 285 -32.05 -6.95 4.94
N GLN A 286 -32.94 -6.46 5.82
CA GLN A 286 -32.93 -5.05 6.23
C GLN A 286 -31.63 -4.67 6.93
N ARG A 287 -31.13 -5.51 7.84
CA ARG A 287 -29.82 -5.28 8.48
C ARG A 287 -28.68 -5.21 7.47
N ILE A 288 -28.64 -6.12 6.50
CA ILE A 288 -27.64 -6.12 5.43
C ILE A 288 -27.76 -4.87 4.55
N LEU A 289 -28.99 -4.45 4.23
CA LEU A 289 -29.26 -3.27 3.40
C LEU A 289 -28.90 -1.97 4.12
N ASP A 290 -29.12 -1.87 5.43
CA ASP A 290 -28.73 -0.73 6.24
C ASP A 290 -27.21 -0.61 6.33
N GLU A 291 -26.50 -1.73 6.54
CA GLU A 291 -25.04 -1.77 6.45
C GLU A 291 -24.54 -1.40 5.06
N TYR A 292 -25.22 -1.83 4.00
CA TYR A 292 -24.91 -1.43 2.63
C TYR A 292 -25.09 0.09 2.43
N LYS A 293 -26.21 0.68 2.86
CA LYS A 293 -26.47 2.13 2.75
C LYS A 293 -25.47 2.98 3.53
N LYS A 294 -25.08 2.54 4.74
CA LYS A 294 -24.03 3.20 5.54
C LYS A 294 -22.69 3.20 4.80
N ARG A 295 -22.39 2.14 4.03
CA ARG A 295 -21.13 1.98 3.28
C ARG A 295 -21.15 2.63 1.89
N ASP A 296 -22.31 2.72 1.23
CA ASP A 296 -22.47 3.42 -0.05
C ASP A 296 -22.18 4.92 0.11
N ARG A 297 -22.60 5.52 1.23
CA ARG A 297 -22.22 6.89 1.63
C ARG A 297 -20.70 7.10 1.79
N LYS A 298 -19.93 6.03 1.99
CA LYS A 298 -18.46 6.05 2.13
C LYS A 298 -17.72 5.72 0.82
N ASN A 299 -18.41 5.55 -0.32
CA ASN A 299 -17.82 5.16 -1.61
C ASN A 299 -17.00 3.85 -1.55
N THR A 300 -17.41 2.89 -0.71
CA THR A 300 -16.68 1.62 -0.53
C THR A 300 -17.30 0.44 -1.28
N CYS A 301 -16.46 -0.44 -1.84
CA CYS A 301 -16.89 -1.57 -2.65
C CYS A 301 -17.10 -2.87 -1.82
N GLY A 302 -18.35 -3.19 -1.46
CA GLY A 302 -18.73 -4.49 -0.87
C GLY A 302 -18.93 -4.47 0.65
N LEU A 303 -19.47 -5.57 1.21
CA LEU A 303 -19.75 -5.69 2.65
C LEU A 303 -18.66 -6.45 3.44
N LEU A 304 -17.76 -7.16 2.77
CA LEU A 304 -16.68 -7.90 3.43
C LEU A 304 -15.67 -6.94 4.08
N LYS A 305 -15.50 -7.06 5.39
CA LYS A 305 -14.50 -6.28 6.15
C LYS A 305 -13.05 -6.63 5.75
N GLU A 306 -12.82 -7.83 5.24
CA GLU A 306 -11.49 -8.30 4.81
C GLU A 306 -10.98 -7.62 3.52
N ILE A 307 -11.89 -7.15 2.66
CA ILE A 307 -11.55 -6.38 1.45
C ILE A 307 -11.17 -4.92 1.80
N HIS A 308 -11.46 -4.49 3.03
CA HIS A 308 -11.41 -3.09 3.48
C HIS A 308 -10.10 -2.65 4.13
N GLY A 309 -9.02 -3.44 3.99
CA GLY A 309 -7.67 -2.93 4.25
C GLY A 309 -7.28 -1.77 3.32
N SER A 310 -8.02 -1.56 2.22
CA SER A 310 -7.79 -0.50 1.25
C SER A 310 -8.05 0.89 1.85
N VAL A 311 -7.04 1.72 1.80
CA VAL A 311 -7.08 3.07 2.36
C VAL A 311 -7.99 3.99 1.53
N SER A 312 -8.66 4.98 2.16
CA SER A 312 -9.60 5.91 1.50
C SER A 312 -9.00 6.56 0.25
N ARG A 313 -9.81 6.81 -0.79
CA ARG A 313 -9.38 7.52 -2.01
C ARG A 313 -8.84 8.94 -1.76
N SER A 314 -9.17 9.54 -0.62
CA SER A 314 -8.66 10.86 -0.18
C SER A 314 -7.35 10.79 0.63
N TRP A 315 -6.84 9.59 0.88
CA TRP A 315 -5.64 9.37 1.68
C TRP A 315 -4.37 9.66 0.88
N SER A 316 -3.34 10.13 1.58
CA SER A 316 -2.03 10.41 1.03
C SER A 316 -0.95 9.99 2.01
N ALA A 317 -0.05 9.12 1.57
CA ALA A 317 1.07 8.66 2.36
C ALA A 317 1.94 9.83 2.83
N SER A 318 2.21 10.81 1.96
CA SER A 318 3.00 11.98 2.34
C SER A 318 2.34 12.83 3.42
N LYS A 319 1.00 13.00 3.37
CA LYS A 319 0.27 13.73 4.42
C LYS A 319 0.27 12.98 5.75
N GLN A 320 0.17 11.65 5.74
CA GLN A 320 0.24 10.86 6.96
C GLN A 320 1.63 10.90 7.58
N VAL A 321 2.69 10.72 6.79
CA VAL A 321 4.06 10.83 7.27
C VAL A 321 4.31 12.24 7.84
N GLN A 322 3.86 13.29 7.16
CA GLN A 322 3.94 14.65 7.69
C GLN A 322 3.17 14.79 9.02
N ALA A 323 1.97 14.23 9.13
CA ALA A 323 1.17 14.27 10.36
C ALA A 323 1.82 13.48 11.52
N ILE A 324 2.60 12.43 11.24
CA ILE A 324 3.41 11.70 12.22
C ILE A 324 4.58 12.58 12.71
N GLY A 325 5.22 13.32 11.81
CA GLY A 325 6.35 14.21 12.14
C GLY A 325 5.96 15.54 12.77
N ASN A 326 4.74 16.01 12.54
CA ASN A 326 4.24 17.25 13.11
C ASN A 326 4.20 17.15 14.64
N ASN A 327 4.54 18.25 15.32
CA ASN A 327 4.52 18.38 16.78
C ASN A 327 5.48 17.44 17.52
N ILE A 328 6.56 16.98 16.90
CA ILE A 328 7.69 16.40 17.64
C ILE A 328 8.52 17.56 18.19
N VAL A 329 8.31 17.87 19.48
CA VAL A 329 8.94 19.01 20.16
C VAL A 329 10.19 18.55 20.90
N VAL A 330 11.27 19.35 20.82
CA VAL A 330 12.49 19.10 21.57
C VAL A 330 12.21 19.26 23.07
N PRO A 331 12.51 18.26 23.91
CA PRO A 331 12.29 18.37 25.35
C PRO A 331 13.08 19.52 25.97
N LYS A 332 12.49 20.21 26.95
CA LYS A 332 13.21 21.26 27.69
C LYS A 332 14.25 20.63 28.63
N ARG A 333 15.36 21.33 28.89
CA ARG A 333 16.38 20.87 29.85
C ARG A 333 15.80 20.61 31.25
N SER A 334 14.81 21.39 31.68
CA SER A 334 14.10 21.19 32.95
C SER A 334 13.29 19.89 32.98
N GLU A 335 12.64 19.53 31.87
CA GLU A 335 11.87 18.29 31.73
C GLU A 335 12.80 17.07 31.68
N PHE A 336 13.96 17.22 31.03
CA PHE A 336 15.00 16.18 31.02
C PHE A 336 15.49 15.85 32.43
N ILE A 337 15.87 16.87 33.22
CA ILE A 337 16.34 16.68 34.60
C ILE A 337 15.23 16.10 35.48
N ALA A 338 14.01 16.62 35.35
CA ALA A 338 12.88 16.17 36.16
C ALA A 338 12.50 14.70 35.89
N THR A 339 12.67 14.22 34.66
CA THR A 339 12.24 12.88 34.24
C THR A 339 13.39 11.88 34.18
N ASN A 340 14.58 12.27 34.63
CA ASN A 340 15.81 11.47 34.58
C ASN A 340 16.13 10.92 33.18
N GLY A 341 15.75 11.65 32.12
CA GLY A 341 15.94 11.24 30.72
C GLY A 341 14.79 10.48 30.05
N LEU A 342 13.69 10.17 30.75
CA LEU A 342 12.55 9.44 30.16
C LEU A 342 11.88 10.20 29.00
N VAL A 343 11.76 11.52 29.12
CA VAL A 343 11.21 12.37 28.05
C VAL A 343 12.07 12.30 26.77
N LEU A 344 13.39 12.10 26.92
CA LEU A 344 14.30 11.94 25.80
C LEU A 344 14.07 10.61 25.08
N ALA A 345 13.76 9.52 25.81
CA ALA A 345 13.44 8.24 25.20
C ALA A 345 12.15 8.31 24.35
N ILE A 346 11.10 8.98 24.83
CA ILE A 346 9.86 9.21 24.08
C ILE A 346 10.13 10.04 22.82
N TYR A 347 10.96 11.09 22.96
CA TYR A 347 11.38 11.93 21.85
C TYR A 347 12.19 11.16 20.79
N THR A 348 13.17 10.36 21.20
CA THR A 348 13.97 9.49 20.31
C THR A 348 13.08 8.49 19.58
N MET A 349 12.17 7.79 20.28
CA MET A 349 11.26 6.84 19.62
C MET A 349 10.27 7.49 18.66
N SER A 350 9.84 8.72 18.94
CA SER A 350 8.98 9.48 18.02
C SER A 350 9.69 9.75 16.70
N HIS A 351 10.98 10.11 16.74
CA HIS A 351 11.81 10.30 15.55
C HIS A 351 12.07 8.98 14.81
N VAL A 352 12.39 7.91 15.54
CA VAL A 352 12.60 6.56 14.99
C VAL A 352 11.34 6.10 14.23
N LEU A 353 10.16 6.20 14.85
CA LEU A 353 8.88 5.88 14.22
C LEU A 353 8.65 6.70 12.94
N HIS A 354 8.82 8.03 13.04
CA HIS A 354 8.61 8.92 11.90
C HIS A 354 9.54 8.58 10.72
N PHE A 355 10.82 8.31 10.99
CA PHE A 355 11.78 7.93 9.96
C PHE A 355 11.46 6.58 9.32
N VAL A 356 11.15 5.55 10.12
CA VAL A 356 10.84 4.21 9.61
C VAL A 356 9.61 4.27 8.70
N MET A 357 8.54 4.94 9.14
CA MET A 357 7.32 5.08 8.34
C MET A 357 7.56 5.85 7.05
N TRP A 358 8.41 6.89 7.07
CA TRP A 358 8.81 7.59 5.86
C TRP A 358 9.64 6.74 4.91
N ALA A 359 10.64 6.01 5.41
CA ALA A 359 11.50 5.16 4.60
C ALA A 359 10.68 4.05 3.90
N LEU A 360 9.69 3.47 4.60
CA LEU A 360 8.74 2.53 4.00
C LEU A 360 7.93 3.17 2.88
N VAL A 361 7.36 4.35 3.11
CA VAL A 361 6.58 5.10 2.11
C VAL A 361 7.45 5.51 0.91
N ALA A 362 8.73 5.81 1.13
CA ALA A 362 9.66 6.12 0.06
C ALA A 362 10.02 4.88 -0.76
N ALA A 363 10.24 3.73 -0.11
CA ALA A 363 10.65 2.48 -0.75
C ALA A 363 9.50 1.81 -1.53
N ILE A 364 8.35 1.61 -0.90
CA ILE A 364 7.30 0.69 -1.36
C ILE A 364 6.16 1.45 -2.08
N PRO A 365 5.58 0.88 -3.15
CA PRO A 365 4.39 1.39 -3.84
C PRO A 365 3.26 1.76 -2.87
N CYS A 366 2.85 3.03 -2.83
CA CYS A 366 1.67 3.46 -2.10
C CYS A 366 1.08 4.78 -2.65
N GLN A 367 -0.18 5.06 -2.32
CA GLN A 367 -0.94 6.20 -2.85
C GLN A 367 -0.51 7.55 -2.28
N GLY A 368 -0.49 8.59 -3.12
CA GLY A 368 -0.29 9.98 -2.67
C GLY A 368 1.10 10.23 -2.11
N ARG A 369 2.12 9.64 -2.75
CA ARG A 369 3.53 9.83 -2.40
C ARG A 369 4.07 11.15 -2.92
N ARG A 370 4.80 11.82 -2.04
CA ARG A 370 5.78 12.85 -2.35
C ARG A 370 6.94 12.61 -1.40
N ALA A 371 8.16 12.46 -1.90
CA ALA A 371 9.33 12.26 -1.04
C ALA A 371 9.70 13.50 -0.21
N GLN A 372 9.11 14.65 -0.52
CA GLN A 372 9.30 15.88 0.23
C GLN A 372 8.42 15.89 1.49
N SER A 373 8.89 15.24 2.55
CA SER A 373 8.55 15.61 3.92
C SER A 373 9.72 16.36 4.53
N SER A 374 9.47 17.53 5.10
CA SER A 374 10.47 18.30 5.83
C SER A 374 10.76 17.59 7.15
N PHE A 375 11.94 16.97 7.28
CA PHE A 375 12.42 16.46 8.55
C PHE A 375 13.23 17.50 9.28
N ILE A 376 13.03 17.59 10.59
CA ILE A 376 13.87 18.36 11.49
C ILE A 376 14.47 17.34 12.46
N PHE A 377 15.71 16.94 12.23
CA PHE A 377 16.42 16.02 13.12
C PHE A 377 17.28 16.78 14.13
N PRO A 378 17.35 16.32 15.39
CA PRO A 378 18.25 16.90 16.37
C PRO A 378 19.69 16.54 16.00
N LYS A 379 20.46 17.52 15.52
CA LYS A 379 21.88 17.32 15.13
C LYS A 379 22.80 17.03 16.34
N ASN A 380 22.32 17.27 17.55
CA ASN A 380 23.09 17.16 18.79
C ASN A 380 23.27 15.71 19.25
N HIS A 381 22.45 14.77 18.75
CA HIS A 381 22.57 13.35 19.07
C HIS A 381 23.20 12.57 17.91
N THR A 382 24.06 11.59 18.23
CA THR A 382 24.73 10.76 17.22
C THR A 382 23.74 10.02 16.34
N TRP A 383 22.67 9.44 16.90
CA TRP A 383 21.61 8.82 16.13
C TRP A 383 20.90 9.83 15.20
N GLY A 384 20.69 11.08 15.63
CA GLY A 384 20.03 12.13 14.85
C GLY A 384 20.87 12.55 13.64
N PHE A 385 22.19 12.65 13.80
CA PHE A 385 23.11 12.86 12.68
C PHE A 385 23.09 11.71 11.68
N LEU A 386 23.11 10.46 12.15
CA LEU A 386 23.05 9.27 11.28
C LEU A 386 21.72 9.21 10.50
N MET A 387 20.60 9.47 11.16
CA MET A 387 19.28 9.55 10.52
C MET A 387 19.24 10.64 9.46
N PHE A 388 19.79 11.83 9.74
CA PHE A 388 19.87 12.92 8.77
C PHE A 388 20.74 12.54 7.56
N SER A 389 21.92 11.95 7.79
CA SER A 389 22.80 11.48 6.71
C SER A 389 22.10 10.47 5.81
N LEU A 390 21.43 9.48 6.42
CA LEU A 390 20.68 8.47 5.69
C LEU A 390 19.49 9.07 4.92
N GLN A 391 18.79 10.03 5.51
CA GLN A 391 17.73 10.76 4.85
C GLN A 391 18.23 11.50 3.60
N GLN A 392 19.40 12.15 3.67
CA GLN A 392 20.00 12.82 2.51
C GLN A 392 20.33 11.82 1.40
N ARG A 393 20.92 10.67 1.75
CA ARG A 393 21.21 9.61 0.76
C ARG A 393 19.94 9.11 0.06
N ILE A 394 18.87 8.87 0.81
CA ILE A 394 17.57 8.47 0.25
C ILE A 394 16.99 9.57 -0.66
N LEU A 395 17.15 10.84 -0.26
CA LEU A 395 16.68 11.98 -1.06
C LEU A 395 17.51 12.18 -2.34
N GLU A 396 18.82 11.89 -2.30
CA GLU A 396 19.67 11.84 -3.49
C GLU A 396 19.23 10.73 -4.45
N GLU A 397 18.92 9.53 -3.95
CA GLU A 397 18.35 8.46 -4.76
C GLU A 397 17.00 8.86 -5.37
N TYR A 398 16.16 9.59 -4.63
CA TYR A 398 14.93 10.17 -5.17
C TYR A 398 15.21 11.16 -6.32
N LYS A 399 16.19 12.06 -6.16
CA LYS A 399 16.59 13.03 -7.19
C LYS A 399 17.23 12.38 -8.42
N LYS A 400 17.97 11.28 -8.27
CA LYS A 400 18.52 10.54 -9.43
C LYS A 400 17.41 9.90 -10.27
N ARG A 401 16.29 9.56 -9.64
CA ARG A 401 15.16 8.87 -10.25
C ARG A 401 14.11 9.83 -10.83
N ASP A 402 14.48 11.09 -11.11
CA ASP A 402 13.60 12.22 -11.50
C ASP A 402 12.95 12.08 -12.89
N ARG A 403 12.11 11.05 -13.03
CA ARG A 403 10.89 11.08 -13.82
C ARG A 403 9.76 11.05 -12.80
N LYS A 404 8.77 11.94 -12.93
CA LYS A 404 7.58 12.09 -12.07
C LYS A 404 6.65 10.84 -11.99
N ASN A 405 7.18 9.63 -12.17
CA ASN A 405 6.43 8.41 -12.44
C ASN A 405 7.00 7.14 -11.79
N THR A 406 8.03 7.24 -10.94
CA THR A 406 8.56 6.03 -10.27
C THR A 406 7.61 5.57 -9.16
N CYS A 407 7.31 4.28 -9.16
CA CYS A 407 6.36 3.67 -8.24
C CYS A 407 6.98 3.27 -6.90
N GLY A 408 8.18 3.75 -6.58
CA GLY A 408 8.90 3.45 -5.34
C GLY A 408 10.41 3.56 -5.53
N LEU A 409 11.13 3.79 -4.44
CA LEU A 409 12.58 3.83 -4.44
C LEU A 409 13.24 2.48 -4.20
N LEU A 410 12.45 1.41 -4.01
CA LEU A 410 12.99 0.08 -3.85
C LEU A 410 13.92 -0.28 -5.02
N LYS A 411 15.06 -0.89 -4.73
CA LYS A 411 16.08 -1.24 -5.73
C LYS A 411 15.53 -2.22 -6.76
N GLU A 412 14.81 -3.24 -6.31
CA GLU A 412 14.27 -4.31 -7.15
C GLU A 412 13.27 -3.74 -8.17
N ILE A 413 12.44 -2.78 -7.76
CA ILE A 413 11.52 -2.06 -8.67
C ILE A 413 12.30 -1.38 -9.79
N HIS A 414 13.41 -0.72 -9.46
CA HIS A 414 14.24 -0.08 -10.47
C HIS A 414 14.88 -1.09 -11.43
N GLY A 415 15.33 -2.24 -10.92
CA GLY A 415 15.83 -3.33 -11.75
C GLY A 415 14.79 -3.80 -12.77
N VAL A 416 13.55 -3.97 -12.33
CA VAL A 416 12.40 -4.34 -13.20
C VAL A 416 12.12 -3.23 -14.22
N GLU A 417 12.05 -1.97 -13.81
CA GLU A 417 11.83 -0.84 -14.71
C GLU A 417 12.93 -0.73 -15.79
N MET A 418 14.19 -0.90 -15.41
CA MET A 418 15.32 -0.84 -16.34
C MET A 418 15.28 -1.98 -17.35
N TYR A 419 14.90 -3.18 -16.92
CA TYR A 419 14.72 -4.31 -17.83
C TYR A 419 13.53 -4.10 -18.79
N THR A 420 12.40 -3.63 -18.28
CA THR A 420 11.22 -3.34 -19.11
C THR A 420 11.53 -2.29 -20.18
N ARG A 421 12.25 -1.21 -19.82
CA ARG A 421 12.72 -0.20 -20.79
C ARG A 421 13.67 -0.80 -21.83
N TYR A 422 14.56 -1.71 -21.42
CA TYR A 422 15.46 -2.40 -22.35
C TYR A 422 14.67 -3.22 -23.39
N ILE A 423 13.72 -4.05 -22.95
CA ILE A 423 12.87 -4.84 -23.86
C ILE A 423 12.01 -3.94 -24.76
N ASN A 424 11.51 -2.82 -24.24
CA ASN A 424 10.74 -1.86 -25.02
C ASN A 424 11.58 -1.07 -26.04
N GLY A 425 12.89 -0.98 -25.84
CA GLY A 425 13.83 -0.36 -26.78
C GLY A 425 14.01 -1.13 -28.09
N PHE A 426 13.67 -2.42 -28.12
CA PHE A 426 13.64 -3.20 -29.36
C PHE A 426 12.44 -2.75 -30.21
N SER A 427 12.73 -2.25 -31.42
CA SER A 427 11.72 -1.82 -32.38
C SER A 427 10.92 -3.01 -32.91
N ASP A 428 9.70 -2.76 -33.39
CA ASP A 428 8.87 -3.78 -34.05
C ASP A 428 9.48 -4.25 -35.40
N THR A 429 10.59 -3.65 -35.82
CA THR A 429 11.38 -3.98 -37.01
C THR A 429 12.58 -4.89 -36.72
N THR A 430 12.78 -5.32 -35.48
CA THR A 430 13.86 -6.25 -35.12
C THR A 430 13.71 -7.53 -35.93
N LYS A 431 14.72 -7.86 -36.76
CA LYS A 431 14.70 -9.07 -37.58
C LYS A 431 14.94 -10.28 -36.68
N PHE A 432 14.09 -11.29 -36.81
CA PHE A 432 14.24 -12.58 -36.12
C PHE A 432 14.70 -13.64 -37.11
N PRO A 433 15.61 -14.55 -36.75
CA PRO A 433 16.27 -14.69 -35.44
C PRO A 433 17.22 -13.52 -35.11
N LEU A 434 17.39 -13.23 -33.81
CA LEU A 434 18.25 -12.14 -33.32
C LEU A 434 19.71 -12.38 -33.74
N GLU A 435 20.44 -11.29 -34.00
CA GLU A 435 21.90 -11.37 -34.17
C GLU A 435 22.57 -11.85 -32.88
N GLU A 436 23.67 -12.61 -33.00
CA GLU A 436 24.36 -13.23 -31.84
C GLU A 436 24.76 -12.21 -30.77
N GLU A 437 25.12 -10.99 -31.16
CA GLU A 437 25.45 -9.91 -30.23
C GLU A 437 24.24 -9.48 -29.39
N HIS A 438 23.09 -9.24 -30.04
CA HIS A 438 21.84 -8.86 -29.37
C HIS A 438 21.29 -10.01 -28.52
N GLU A 439 21.43 -11.25 -28.96
CA GLU A 439 21.05 -12.42 -28.18
C GLU A 439 21.93 -12.56 -26.92
N GLY A 440 23.25 -12.34 -27.04
CA GLY A 440 24.18 -12.35 -25.92
C GLY A 440 23.90 -11.24 -24.90
N GLU A 441 23.59 -10.02 -25.36
CA GLU A 441 23.20 -8.93 -24.47
C GLU A 441 21.87 -9.23 -23.75
N MET A 442 20.88 -9.76 -24.47
CA MET A 442 19.59 -10.14 -23.92
C MET A 442 19.75 -11.21 -22.83
N LYS A 443 20.57 -12.24 -23.04
CA LYS A 443 20.87 -13.27 -22.03
C LYS A 443 21.45 -12.65 -20.75
N LYS A 444 22.45 -11.79 -20.87
CA LYS A 444 23.05 -11.08 -19.71
C LYS A 444 22.04 -10.22 -18.97
N LYS A 445 21.14 -9.53 -19.68
CA LYS A 445 20.07 -8.72 -19.07
C LYS A 445 19.01 -9.60 -18.41
N ASN A 446 18.72 -10.76 -18.99
CA ASN A 446 17.76 -11.72 -18.46
C ASN A 446 18.26 -12.36 -17.16
N GLU A 447 19.54 -12.70 -17.07
CA GLU A 447 20.19 -13.15 -15.83
C GLU A 447 20.05 -12.10 -14.71
N LYS A 448 20.31 -10.82 -15.03
CA LYS A 448 20.11 -9.72 -14.08
C LYS A 448 18.66 -9.59 -13.61
N LEU A 449 17.69 -9.75 -14.52
CA LEU A 449 16.27 -9.78 -14.14
C LEU A 449 15.94 -10.99 -13.26
N GLY A 450 16.54 -12.15 -13.53
CA GLY A 450 16.41 -13.35 -12.71
C GLY A 450 16.82 -13.11 -11.26
N ILE A 451 17.97 -12.47 -11.03
CA ILE A 451 18.44 -12.10 -9.68
C ILE A 451 17.43 -11.18 -8.98
N VAL A 452 16.90 -10.18 -9.70
CA VAL A 452 15.88 -9.26 -9.16
C VAL A 452 14.58 -10.00 -8.83
N TYR A 453 14.16 -10.92 -9.71
CA TYR A 453 12.98 -11.75 -9.52
C TYR A 453 13.11 -12.64 -8.29
N GLU A 454 14.24 -13.31 -8.10
CA GLU A 454 14.51 -14.15 -6.92
C GLU A 454 14.53 -13.32 -5.64
N SER A 455 15.15 -12.13 -5.65
CA SER A 455 15.12 -11.20 -4.51
C SER A 455 13.68 -10.83 -4.11
N LEU A 456 12.85 -10.48 -5.10
CA LEU A 456 11.44 -10.15 -4.86
C LEU A 456 10.64 -11.36 -4.39
N GLN A 457 10.79 -12.51 -5.05
CA GLN A 457 10.03 -13.72 -4.74
C GLN A 457 10.30 -14.21 -3.31
N ASN A 458 11.58 -14.23 -2.91
CA ASN A 458 11.98 -14.72 -1.59
C ASN A 458 11.82 -13.65 -0.50
N GLY A 459 11.91 -12.37 -0.85
CA GLY A 459 11.94 -11.27 0.10
C GLY A 459 10.58 -10.64 0.44
N LEU A 460 9.60 -10.65 -0.49
CA LEU A 460 8.32 -9.97 -0.28
C LEU A 460 7.44 -10.63 0.81
N ASP A 461 7.43 -11.96 0.90
CA ASP A 461 6.66 -12.68 1.93
C ASP A 461 7.19 -12.43 3.35
N PRO A 462 8.51 -12.56 3.63
CA PRO A 462 9.08 -12.15 4.91
C PRO A 462 8.84 -10.68 5.23
N LEU A 463 9.00 -9.79 4.25
CA LEU A 463 8.78 -8.36 4.44
C LEU A 463 7.33 -8.05 4.84
N GLU A 464 6.34 -8.68 4.19
CA GLU A 464 4.94 -8.53 4.57
C GLU A 464 4.69 -8.97 6.02
N ARG A 465 5.29 -10.09 6.45
CA ARG A 465 5.19 -10.57 7.83
C ARG A 465 5.79 -9.58 8.82
N GLN A 466 6.95 -8.99 8.52
CA GLN A 466 7.57 -7.98 9.36
C GLN A 466 6.71 -6.70 9.46
N VAL A 467 6.10 -6.25 8.36
CA VAL A 467 5.17 -5.11 8.39
C VAL A 467 3.94 -5.41 9.26
N ARG A 468 3.42 -6.65 9.20
CA ARG A 468 2.33 -7.10 10.08
C ARG A 468 2.77 -7.19 11.55
N GLU A 469 3.98 -7.63 11.81
CA GLU A 469 4.56 -7.68 13.15
C GLU A 469 4.67 -6.27 13.75
N VAL A 470 5.18 -5.30 12.99
CA VAL A 470 5.21 -3.88 13.38
C VAL A 470 3.82 -3.35 13.69
N PHE A 471 2.83 -3.64 12.84
CA PHE A 471 1.43 -3.26 13.08
C PHE A 471 0.92 -3.82 14.43
N LEU A 472 1.13 -5.13 14.65
CA LEU A 472 0.67 -5.81 15.86
C LEU A 472 1.39 -5.31 17.10
N GLU A 473 2.69 -5.04 17.00
CA GLU A 473 3.50 -4.53 18.11
C GLU A 473 3.03 -3.15 18.55
N ILE A 474 2.74 -2.24 17.60
CA ILE A 474 2.18 -0.92 17.90
C ILE A 474 0.82 -1.04 18.61
N VAL A 475 -0.06 -1.91 18.11
CA VAL A 475 -1.39 -2.13 18.72
C VAL A 475 -1.24 -2.69 20.13
N ARG A 476 -0.42 -3.75 20.30
CA ARG A 476 -0.19 -4.39 21.59
C ARG A 476 0.38 -3.42 22.60
N PHE A 477 1.44 -2.70 22.22
CA PHE A 477 2.11 -1.75 23.08
C PHE A 477 1.17 -0.64 23.57
N ARG A 478 0.28 -0.13 22.69
CA ARG A 478 -0.73 0.84 23.10
C ARG A 478 -1.76 0.26 24.07
N MET A 479 -2.25 -0.96 23.82
CA MET A 479 -3.22 -1.62 24.71
C MET A 479 -2.64 -1.83 26.10
N GLU A 480 -1.40 -2.33 26.18
CA GLU A 480 -0.69 -2.55 27.44
C GLU A 480 -0.54 -1.26 28.26
N GLU A 481 -0.22 -0.13 27.64
CA GLU A 481 -0.02 1.14 28.36
C GLU A 481 -1.34 1.87 28.68
N LEU A 482 -2.38 1.76 27.85
CA LEU A 482 -3.71 2.28 28.17
C LEU A 482 -4.32 1.57 29.39
N ASP A 483 -4.14 0.25 29.49
CA ASP A 483 -4.59 -0.54 30.64
C ASP A 483 -3.85 -0.19 31.94
N VAL A 484 -2.68 0.45 31.84
CA VAL A 484 -1.88 0.91 32.99
C VAL A 484 -2.26 2.32 33.40
N LEU A 485 -2.56 3.21 32.45
CA LEU A 485 -3.04 4.57 32.70
C LEU A 485 -4.49 4.60 33.20
N ALA A 486 -5.32 3.60 32.84
CA ALA A 486 -6.71 3.50 33.25
C ALA A 486 -6.92 2.96 34.68
N ARG A 487 -5.90 2.38 35.32
CA ARG A 487 -6.02 1.88 36.70
C ARG A 487 -6.00 3.05 37.68
N PRO A 488 -7.00 3.17 38.57
CA PRO A 488 -7.03 4.24 39.58
C PRO A 488 -5.86 4.11 40.55
N HIS A 489 -5.46 5.26 41.11
CA HIS A 489 -4.37 5.40 42.09
C HIS A 489 -4.51 4.39 43.25
N GLU A 490 -3.57 3.45 43.35
CA GLU A 490 -3.30 2.71 44.59
C GLU A 490 -2.10 3.33 45.31
#